data_AF-A0A7V3W3K7-F1
#
_entry.id   AF-A0A7V3W3K7-F1
#
_cell.length_a   1.000
_cell.length_b   1.000
_cell.length_c   1.000
_cell.angle_alpha   90.00
_cell.angle_beta   90.00
_cell.angle_gamma   90.00
#
_symmetry.space_group_name_H-M   'P 1'
#
loop_
_entity.id
_entity.type
_entity.pdbx_description
1 polymer ?
#
loop_
_entity_poly.entity_id
_entity_poly.type
_entity_poly.pdbx_seq_one_letter_code
_entity_poly.pdbx_strand_id
1 'polypeptide(L)'
;EDELVQKPTQSTLHEIHKLKREMIFLRRSVWPLREVLASLERDESPLLTPQVSPFFRDVYDHTIQVIDTIETLRDMLSGMIDIYLSSISNRMNAVMKVLTVIATIFMPLTFLVGVYGMNFKFIPLAEWSYGFYSIWAASLVIALAMLIYFKRRRWL
;
A
#
# COMPACT_ATOMS: atom_id res chain seq x y z
N GLU A 1 -2.85 6.76 9.66
CA GLU A 1 -1.62 5.95 9.48
C GLU A 1 -1.90 4.46 9.70
N ASP A 2 -2.45 4.08 10.86
CA ASP A 2 -2.77 2.67 11.19
C ASP A 2 -3.59 1.91 10.13
N GLU A 3 -4.58 2.59 9.52
CA GLU A 3 -5.43 1.99 8.50
C GLU A 3 -4.64 1.60 7.23
N LEU A 4 -3.61 2.37 6.86
CA LEU A 4 -2.77 2.11 5.68
C LEU A 4 -1.97 0.82 5.80
N VAL A 5 -1.53 0.52 7.02
CA VAL A 5 -0.71 -0.66 7.31
C VAL A 5 -1.57 -1.91 7.41
N GLN A 6 -2.77 -1.80 8.00
CA GLN A 6 -3.60 -2.97 8.26
C GLN A 6 -4.50 -3.35 7.08
N LYS A 7 -5.26 -2.39 6.52
CA LYS A 7 -6.28 -2.65 5.49
C LYS A 7 -6.47 -1.42 4.61
N PRO A 8 -5.55 -1.16 3.66
CA PRO A 8 -5.72 -0.05 2.74
C PRO A 8 -6.97 -0.28 1.87
N THR A 9 -7.87 0.71 1.84
CA THR A 9 -9.06 0.71 0.99
C THR A 9 -9.07 1.93 0.08
N GLN A 10 -9.89 1.90 -0.97
CA GLN A 10 -10.03 3.05 -1.88
C GLN A 10 -10.57 4.29 -1.15
N SER A 11 -11.36 4.11 -0.07
CA SER A 11 -11.79 5.24 0.77
C SER A 11 -10.62 5.86 1.51
N THR A 12 -9.64 5.08 1.99
CA THR A 12 -8.44 5.60 2.65
C THR A 12 -7.65 6.53 1.72
N LEU A 13 -7.51 6.19 0.43
CA LEU A 13 -6.87 7.05 -0.56
C LEU A 13 -7.66 8.35 -0.79
N HIS A 14 -8.99 8.26 -0.82
CA HIS A 14 -9.85 9.43 -0.97
C HIS A 14 -9.71 10.40 0.22
N GLU A 15 -9.65 9.87 1.45
CA GLU A 15 -9.42 10.66 2.65
C GLU A 15 -8.06 11.35 2.65
N ILE A 16 -6.99 10.66 2.26
CA ILE A 16 -5.66 11.27 2.14
C ILE A 16 -5.68 12.42 1.12
N HIS A 17 -6.32 12.24 -0.03
CA HIS A 17 -6.48 13.31 -1.01
C HIS A 17 -7.33 14.47 -0.49
N LYS A 18 -8.39 14.20 0.27
CA LYS A 18 -9.23 15.22 0.91
C LYS A 18 -8.40 16.04 1.91
N LEU A 19 -7.70 15.39 2.82
CA LEU A 19 -6.82 16.05 3.79
C LEU A 19 -5.72 16.86 3.11
N LYS A 20 -5.12 16.34 2.03
CA LYS A 20 -4.11 17.08 1.24
C LYS A 20 -4.69 18.36 0.63
N ARG A 21 -5.94 18.33 0.15
CA ARG A 21 -6.63 19.53 -0.34
C ARG A 21 -6.93 20.52 0.79
N GLU A 22 -7.37 20.03 1.95
CA GLU A 22 -7.61 20.85 3.14
C GLU A 22 -6.32 21.54 3.63
N MET A 23 -5.18 20.84 3.65
CA MET A 23 -3.88 21.44 3.98
C MET A 23 -3.46 22.52 2.97
N ILE A 24 -3.72 22.33 1.68
CA ILE A 24 -3.45 23.36 0.66
C ILE A 24 -4.33 24.59 0.89
N PHE A 25 -5.62 24.39 1.22
CA PHE A 25 -6.54 25.47 1.56
C PHE A 25 -6.05 26.23 2.80
N LEU A 26 -5.74 25.52 3.88
CA LEU A 26 -5.25 26.10 5.13
C LEU A 26 -3.97 26.91 4.91
N ARG A 27 -3.01 26.37 4.14
CA ARG A 27 -1.79 27.10 3.76
C ARG A 27 -2.11 28.40 3.01
N ARG A 28 -3.03 28.36 2.05
CA ARG A 28 -3.45 29.56 1.28
C ARG A 28 -4.13 30.61 2.16
N SER A 29 -4.79 30.21 3.24
CA SER A 29 -5.44 31.12 4.18
C SER A 29 -4.48 31.70 5.22
N VAL A 30 -3.52 30.91 5.72
CA VAL A 30 -2.60 31.31 6.79
C VAL A 30 -1.38 32.06 6.25
N TRP A 31 -0.90 31.73 5.05
CA TRP A 31 0.29 32.38 4.50
C TRP A 31 0.15 33.92 4.36
N PRO A 32 -0.97 34.47 3.86
CA PRO A 32 -1.17 35.92 3.82
C PRO A 32 -1.20 36.56 5.21
N LEU A 33 -1.65 35.84 6.25
CA LEU A 33 -1.68 36.36 7.61
C LEU A 33 -0.25 36.69 8.11
N ARG A 34 0.74 35.86 7.75
CA ARG A 34 2.15 36.15 8.04
C ARG A 34 2.60 37.46 7.40
N GLU A 35 2.18 37.74 6.17
CA GLU A 35 2.54 38.99 5.47
C GLU A 35 1.87 40.21 6.11
N VAL A 36 0.61 40.09 6.51
CA VAL A 36 -0.13 41.15 7.22
C VAL A 36 0.50 41.44 8.59
N LEU A 37 0.85 40.40 9.35
CA LEU A 37 1.51 40.57 10.65
C LEU A 37 2.92 41.16 10.50
N ALA A 38 3.66 40.75 9.46
CA ALA A 38 4.96 41.34 9.15
C ALA A 38 4.88 42.81 8.73
N SER A 39 3.83 43.23 8.02
CA SER A 39 3.63 44.64 7.67
C SER A 39 3.26 45.47 8.90
N LEU A 40 2.40 44.93 9.78
CA LEU A 40 2.04 45.55 11.05
C LEU A 40 3.26 45.73 11.96
N GLU A 41 4.22 44.81 12.00
CA GLU A 41 5.46 45.01 12.79
C GLU A 41 6.32 46.17 12.26
N ARG A 42 6.26 46.46 10.96
CA ARG A 42 7.12 47.45 10.28
C ARG A 42 6.51 48.85 10.18
N ASP A 43 5.19 48.96 10.13
CA ASP A 43 4.52 50.26 10.01
C ASP A 43 4.47 50.98 11.36
N GLU A 44 4.88 52.25 11.37
CA GLU A 44 4.72 53.17 12.52
C GLU A 44 3.25 53.58 12.65
N SER A 45 2.42 52.68 13.16
CA SER A 45 1.01 52.96 13.47
C SER A 45 0.88 53.60 14.86
N PRO A 46 0.01 54.61 15.02
CA PRO A 46 -0.33 55.16 16.35
C PRO A 46 -0.88 54.12 17.34
N LEU A 47 -1.39 52.99 16.83
CA LEU A 47 -1.94 51.88 17.61
C LEU A 47 -0.85 50.88 18.06
N LEU A 48 0.32 50.90 17.42
CA LEU A 48 1.46 50.03 17.71
C LEU A 48 2.43 50.76 18.62
N THR A 49 2.02 50.98 19.87
CA THR A 49 2.90 51.51 20.90
C THR A 49 3.96 50.49 21.31
N PRO A 50 5.09 50.93 21.90
CA PRO A 50 6.15 50.04 22.36
C PRO A 50 5.69 48.97 23.36
N GLN A 51 4.57 49.18 24.06
CA GLN A 51 4.00 48.19 24.98
C GLN A 51 3.21 47.09 24.26
N VAL A 52 2.67 47.35 23.06
CA VAL A 52 1.81 46.44 22.31
C VAL A 52 2.59 45.61 21.28
N SER A 53 3.71 46.14 20.79
CA SER A 53 4.61 45.47 19.83
C SER A 53 5.01 44.03 20.21
N PRO A 54 5.36 43.70 21.48
CA PRO A 54 5.70 42.32 21.85
C PRO A 54 4.56 41.31 21.66
N PHE A 55 3.31 41.73 21.86
CA PHE A 55 2.14 40.86 21.68
C PHE A 55 1.88 40.56 20.20
N PHE A 56 2.10 41.53 19.31
CA PHE A 56 2.01 41.29 17.86
C PHE A 56 3.10 40.35 17.37
N ARG A 57 4.31 40.50 17.92
CA ARG A 57 5.42 39.60 17.60
C ARG A 57 5.15 38.16 18.03
N ASP A 58 4.55 37.96 19.19
CA ASP A 58 4.10 36.64 19.64
C ASP A 58 3.07 36.02 18.66
N VAL A 59 2.10 36.81 18.18
CA VAL A 59 1.13 36.34 17.15
C VAL A 59 1.80 36.03 15.81
N TYR A 60 2.82 36.82 15.43
CA TYR A 60 3.63 36.56 14.25
C TYR A 60 4.39 35.23 14.35
N ASP A 61 5.05 35.01 15.49
CA ASP A 61 5.81 33.77 15.76
C ASP A 61 4.87 32.55 15.77
N HIS A 62 3.69 32.65 16.39
CA HIS A 62 2.67 31.62 16.34
C HIS A 62 2.17 31.34 14.91
N THR A 63 2.04 32.37 14.07
CA THR A 63 1.61 32.20 12.68
C THR A 63 2.66 31.43 11.87
N ILE A 64 3.95 31.70 12.10
CA ILE A 64 5.05 30.92 11.50
C ILE A 64 4.97 29.46 11.97
N GLN A 65 4.81 29.23 13.27
CA GLN A 65 4.72 27.88 13.82
C GLN A 65 3.55 27.08 13.21
N VAL A 66 2.41 27.72 12.97
CA VAL A 66 1.26 27.10 12.29
C VAL A 66 1.61 26.77 10.84
N ILE A 67 2.26 27.68 10.10
CA ILE A 67 2.69 27.42 8.71
C ILE A 67 3.62 26.22 8.63
N ASP A 68 4.61 26.13 9.52
CA ASP A 68 5.57 25.02 9.57
C ASP A 68 4.87 23.68 9.91
N THR A 69 3.89 23.74 10.82
CA THR A 69 3.04 22.58 11.16
C THR A 69 2.24 22.10 9.95
N ILE A 70 1.65 23.02 9.18
CA ILE A 70 0.90 22.69 7.95
C ILE A 70 1.82 22.04 6.92
N GLU A 71 3.03 22.56 6.75
CA GLU A 71 4.01 22.01 5.81
C GLU A 71 4.45 20.59 6.23
N THR A 72 4.70 20.39 7.52
CA THR A 72 5.01 19.07 8.10
C THR A 72 3.87 18.07 7.87
N LEU A 73 2.62 18.47 8.13
CA LEU A 73 1.45 17.63 7.88
C LEU A 73 1.29 17.28 6.40
N ARG A 74 1.60 18.22 5.49
CA ARG A 74 1.54 17.99 4.05
C ARG A 74 2.60 16.99 3.58
N ASP A 75 3.79 17.04 4.16
CA ASP A 75 4.86 16.09 3.87
C ASP A 75 4.49 14.70 4.38
N MET A 76 3.99 14.59 5.61
CA MET A 76 3.47 13.32 6.16
C MET A 76 2.35 12.73 5.30
N LEU A 77 1.38 13.54 4.86
CA LEU A 77 0.32 13.09 3.95
C LEU A 77 0.87 12.60 2.60
N SER A 78 1.98 13.16 2.13
CA SER A 78 2.62 12.70 0.89
C SER A 78 3.32 11.34 1.12
N GLY A 79 4.04 11.18 2.23
CA GLY A 79 4.60 9.88 2.64
C GLY A 79 3.53 8.79 2.85
N MET A 80 2.34 9.17 3.34
CA MET A 80 1.20 8.24 3.48
C MET A 80 0.72 7.68 2.13
N ILE A 81 0.81 8.44 1.03
CA ILE A 81 0.48 7.92 -0.31
C ILE A 81 1.48 6.84 -0.72
N ASP A 82 2.76 7.04 -0.44
CA ASP A 82 3.79 6.05 -0.76
C ASP A 82 3.62 4.76 0.06
N ILE A 83 3.26 4.90 1.35
CA ILE A 83 2.92 3.76 2.22
C ILE A 83 1.69 3.02 1.67
N TYR A 84 0.64 3.74 1.25
CA TYR A 84 -0.56 3.16 0.64
C TYR A 84 -0.21 2.31 -0.59
N LEU A 85 0.58 2.87 -1.52
CA LEU A 85 1.00 2.19 -2.74
C LEU A 85 1.85 0.95 -2.43
N SER A 86 2.78 1.07 -1.47
CA SER A 86 3.59 -0.05 -1.00
C SER A 86 2.74 -1.17 -0.39
N SER A 87 1.76 -0.82 0.45
CA SER A 87 0.84 -1.77 1.10
C SER A 87 -0.03 -2.51 0.08
N ILE A 88 -0.59 -1.79 -0.91
CA ILE A 88 -1.33 -2.41 -2.02
C ILE A 88 -0.43 -3.35 -2.83
N SER A 89 0.77 -2.91 -3.18
CA SER A 89 1.73 -3.72 -3.92
C SER A 89 2.08 -5.00 -3.16
N ASN A 90 2.33 -4.90 -1.84
CA ASN A 90 2.62 -6.06 -1.01
C ASN A 90 1.43 -7.04 -0.95
N ARG A 91 0.20 -6.52 -0.82
CA ARG A 91 -1.02 -7.33 -0.85
C ARG A 91 -1.21 -8.00 -2.21
N MET A 92 -0.99 -7.28 -3.30
CA MET A 92 -1.03 -7.84 -4.66
C MET A 92 0.00 -8.95 -4.82
N ASN A 93 1.23 -8.73 -4.35
CA ASN A 93 2.29 -9.75 -4.37
C ASN A 93 1.92 -10.98 -3.54
N ALA A 94 1.25 -10.82 -2.39
CA ALA A 94 0.75 -11.94 -1.59
C ALA A 94 -0.34 -12.73 -2.34
N VAL A 95 -1.31 -12.05 -2.94
CA VAL A 95 -2.37 -12.69 -3.74
C VAL A 95 -1.77 -13.41 -4.96
N MET A 96 -0.85 -12.77 -5.67
CA MET A 96 -0.15 -13.36 -6.82
C MET A 96 0.64 -14.60 -6.42
N LYS A 97 1.37 -14.57 -5.29
CA LYS A 97 2.07 -15.75 -4.76
C LYS A 97 1.12 -16.92 -4.53
N VAL A 98 -0.03 -16.69 -3.87
CA VAL A 98 -1.02 -17.74 -3.62
C VAL A 98 -1.56 -18.32 -4.93
N LEU A 99 -1.96 -17.45 -5.87
CA LEU A 99 -2.48 -17.89 -7.16
C LEU A 99 -1.43 -18.68 -7.96
N THR A 100 -0.18 -18.22 -7.97
CA THR A 100 0.93 -18.92 -8.64
C THR A 100 1.20 -20.28 -8.00
N VAL A 101 1.24 -20.38 -6.66
CA VAL A 101 1.43 -21.67 -5.97
C VAL A 101 0.34 -22.66 -6.36
N ILE A 102 -0.92 -22.23 -6.33
CA ILE A 102 -2.06 -23.07 -6.75
C ILE A 102 -1.88 -23.49 -8.21
N ALA A 103 -1.68 -22.54 -9.12
CA ALA A 103 -1.55 -22.81 -10.55
C ALA A 103 -0.38 -23.75 -10.88
N THR A 104 0.80 -23.56 -10.28
CA THR A 104 1.98 -24.39 -10.51
C THR A 104 1.81 -25.82 -9.98
N ILE A 105 1.02 -26.02 -8.91
CA ILE A 105 0.68 -27.37 -8.43
C ILE A 105 -0.32 -28.03 -9.39
N PHE A 106 -1.38 -27.33 -9.80
CA PHE A 106 -2.42 -27.91 -10.63
C PHE A 106 -2.01 -28.14 -12.08
N MET A 107 -1.20 -27.28 -12.70
CA MET A 107 -0.83 -27.40 -14.11
C MET A 107 -0.23 -28.76 -14.51
N PRO A 108 0.80 -29.31 -13.82
CA PRO A 108 1.33 -30.65 -14.13
C PRO A 108 0.35 -31.78 -13.80
N LEU A 109 -0.48 -31.62 -12.76
CA LEU A 109 -1.49 -32.61 -12.39
C LEU A 109 -2.59 -32.70 -13.45
N THR A 110 -3.11 -31.55 -13.88
CA THR A 110 -4.10 -31.45 -14.96
C THR A 110 -3.52 -31.95 -16.27
N PHE A 111 -2.24 -31.69 -16.56
CA PHE A 111 -1.56 -32.25 -17.73
C PHE A 111 -1.50 -33.78 -17.66
N LEU A 112 -1.09 -34.36 -16.53
CA LEU A 112 -1.05 -35.82 -16.34
C LEU A 112 -2.42 -36.45 -16.54
N VAL A 113 -3.45 -35.95 -15.85
CA VAL A 113 -4.82 -36.44 -16.00
C VAL A 113 -5.32 -36.24 -17.43
N GLY A 114 -4.99 -35.11 -18.05
CA GLY A 114 -5.34 -34.79 -19.43
C GLY A 114 -4.78 -35.80 -20.42
N VAL A 115 -3.49 -36.14 -20.31
CA VAL A 115 -2.83 -37.14 -21.18
C VAL A 115 -3.48 -38.51 -21.03
N TYR A 116 -3.76 -38.96 -19.80
CA TYR A 116 -4.39 -40.26 -19.56
C TYR A 116 -5.91 -40.26 -19.81
N GLY A 117 -6.54 -39.09 -19.93
CA GLY A 117 -7.93 -38.93 -20.36
C GLY A 117 -8.11 -38.92 -21.88
N MET A 118 -7.03 -39.00 -22.67
CA MET A 118 -7.10 -39.06 -24.13
C MET A 118 -7.53 -40.46 -24.59
N ASN A 119 -8.36 -40.55 -25.62
CA ASN A 119 -8.84 -41.82 -26.20
C ASN A 119 -7.79 -42.48 -27.12
N PHE A 120 -6.55 -42.66 -26.66
CA PHE A 120 -5.53 -43.37 -27.44
C PHE A 120 -5.61 -44.89 -27.22
N LYS A 121 -5.43 -45.64 -28.31
CA LYS A 121 -5.50 -47.11 -28.33
C LYS A 121 -4.33 -47.80 -27.63
N PHE A 122 -3.18 -47.12 -27.49
CA PHE A 122 -1.99 -47.61 -26.80
C PHE A 122 -1.48 -46.54 -25.84
N ILE A 123 -2.04 -46.51 -24.63
CA ILE A 123 -1.48 -45.70 -23.54
C ILE A 123 -0.69 -46.66 -22.62
N PRO A 124 0.65 -46.55 -22.56
CA PRO A 124 1.43 -47.32 -21.61
C PRO A 124 0.92 -47.05 -20.19
N LEU A 125 0.83 -48.10 -19.36
CA LEU A 125 0.20 -48.13 -18.02
C LEU A 125 -1.34 -48.18 -17.97
N ALA A 126 -2.10 -47.93 -19.05
CA ALA A 126 -3.57 -47.97 -18.99
C ALA A 126 -4.16 -49.39 -18.91
N GLU A 127 -3.53 -50.36 -19.56
CA GLU A 127 -3.95 -51.78 -19.54
C GLU A 127 -3.44 -52.54 -18.30
N TRP A 128 -2.62 -51.88 -17.46
CA TRP A 128 -2.07 -52.48 -16.25
C TRP A 128 -3.07 -52.37 -15.09
N SER A 129 -3.28 -53.46 -14.34
CA SER A 129 -4.24 -53.52 -13.22
C SER A 129 -4.01 -52.46 -12.13
N TYR A 130 -2.78 -51.93 -12.01
CA TYR A 130 -2.43 -50.87 -11.06
C TYR A 130 -2.20 -49.49 -11.71
N GLY A 131 -2.46 -49.35 -13.01
CA GLY A 131 -2.24 -48.11 -13.78
C GLY A 131 -2.90 -46.90 -13.14
N PHE A 132 -4.19 -47.02 -12.80
CA PHE A 132 -4.95 -45.98 -12.12
C PHE A 132 -4.28 -45.52 -10.81
N TYR A 133 -3.94 -46.47 -9.93
CA TYR A 133 -3.30 -46.16 -8.64
C TYR A 133 -1.90 -45.55 -8.81
N SER A 134 -1.14 -45.99 -9.81
CA SER A 134 0.20 -45.47 -10.08
C SER A 134 0.20 -44.01 -10.53
N ILE A 135 -0.77 -43.59 -11.35
CA ILE A 135 -0.92 -42.20 -11.81
C ILE A 135 -1.32 -41.30 -10.63
N TRP A 136 -2.24 -41.74 -9.79
CA TRP A 136 -2.60 -41.02 -8.57
C TRP A 136 -1.44 -40.90 -7.58
N ALA A 137 -0.65 -41.97 -7.41
CA ALA A 137 0.55 -41.93 -6.57
C ALA A 137 1.59 -40.94 -7.12
N ALA A 138 1.88 -40.97 -8.43
CA ALA A 138 2.79 -40.03 -9.07
C ALA A 138 2.30 -38.58 -8.93
N SER A 139 0.99 -38.36 -9.12
CA SER A 139 0.34 -37.06 -8.94
C SER A 139 0.49 -36.54 -7.51
N LEU A 140 0.25 -37.39 -6.51
CA LEU A 140 0.42 -37.05 -5.10
C LEU A 140 1.88 -36.68 -4.78
N VAL A 141 2.84 -37.45 -5.30
CA VAL A 141 4.27 -37.20 -5.11
C VAL A 141 4.68 -35.85 -5.71
N ILE A 142 4.22 -35.52 -6.92
CA ILE A 142 4.49 -34.23 -7.57
C ILE A 142 3.90 -33.07 -6.76
N ALA A 143 2.65 -33.20 -6.31
CA ALA A 143 2.00 -32.18 -5.50
C ALA A 143 2.76 -31.93 -4.18
N LEU A 144 3.16 -33.01 -3.49
CA LEU A 144 3.89 -32.93 -2.24
C LEU A 144 5.30 -32.34 -2.43
N ALA A 145 6.01 -32.73 -3.49
CA ALA A 145 7.31 -32.20 -3.84
C ALA A 145 7.25 -30.68 -4.12
N MET A 146 6.23 -30.23 -4.86
CA MET A 146 6.00 -28.81 -5.11
C MET A 146 5.67 -28.04 -3.83
N LEU A 147 4.81 -28.59 -2.95
CA LEU A 147 4.51 -27.97 -1.65
C LEU A 147 5.75 -27.81 -0.77
N ILE A 148 6.59 -28.84 -0.69
CA ILE A 148 7.85 -28.79 0.06
C ILE A 148 8.80 -27.75 -0.55
N TYR A 149 8.90 -27.70 -1.88
CA TYR A 149 9.71 -26.71 -2.59
C TYR A 149 9.27 -25.28 -2.29
N PHE A 150 7.96 -24.98 -2.38
CA PHE A 150 7.42 -23.65 -2.10
C PHE A 150 7.55 -23.25 -0.63
N LYS A 151 7.35 -24.19 0.30
CA LYS A 151 7.57 -23.97 1.74
C LYS A 151 9.03 -23.64 2.02
N ARG A 152 9.98 -24.35 1.41
CA ARG A 152 11.43 -24.10 1.60
C ARG A 152 11.86 -22.73 1.06
N ARG A 153 11.19 -22.22 0.02
CA ARG A 153 11.43 -20.87 -0.52
C ARG A 153 10.76 -19.74 0.26
N ARG A 154 10.02 -20.01 1.34
CA ARG A 154 9.20 -19.01 2.08
C ARG A 154 8.17 -18.30 1.18
N TRP A 155 7.67 -19.00 0.18
CA TRP A 155 6.54 -18.52 -0.65
C TRP A 155 5.19 -18.91 -0.04
N LEU A 156 5.23 -19.85 0.91
CA LEU A 156 4.18 -20.31 1.81
C LEU A 156 4.64 -20.10 3.26
#